data_AF-A0AAW6RWJ4-F1
#
_entry.id   AF-A0AAW6RWJ4-F1
#
_cell.length_a   1.000
_cell.length_b   1.000
_cell.length_c   1.000
_cell.angle_alpha   90.00
_cell.angle_beta   90.00
_cell.angle_gamma   90.00
#
_symmetry.space_group_name_H-M   'P 1'
#
loop_
_entity.id
_entity.type
_entity.pdbx_description
1 polymer ?
#
loop_
_entity_poly.entity_id
_entity_poly.type
_entity_poly.pdbx_seq_one_letter_code
_entity_poly.pdbx_strand_id
1 'polypeptide(L)'
;MKLTSTQRIERTVLSLTMALKAAVYRQNDDSLMAVIAEKNGFNINTFRSSLNPTTPTHKPNIYHLEAVLSETQDGRIMDSICAIHGNAAWFELPKPEHLNSSDFVMKIGKLAREQGDLSQSIATAIGDRVISEDEFAVIQKDVMDLVRVALTLLAMVEQQHEQVV
;
A
#
# COMPACT_ATOMS: atom_id res chain seq x y z
N MET A 1 18.64 16.87 -1.09
CA MET A 1 18.84 15.95 -2.25
C MET A 1 17.72 16.17 -3.27
N LYS A 2 17.97 16.19 -4.58
CA LYS A 2 16.91 16.27 -5.63
C LYS A 2 16.75 14.91 -6.31
N LEU A 3 15.55 14.32 -6.22
CA LEU A 3 15.21 13.03 -6.83
C LEU A 3 14.82 13.19 -8.30
N THR A 4 15.23 12.23 -9.15
CA THR A 4 14.75 12.09 -10.55
C THR A 4 13.29 11.62 -10.59
N SER A 5 12.62 11.70 -11.76
CA SER A 5 11.20 11.29 -11.90
C SER A 5 10.98 9.83 -11.49
N THR A 6 11.87 8.91 -11.89
CA THR A 6 11.82 7.50 -11.49
C THR A 6 12.03 7.34 -9.98
N GLN A 7 13.02 8.04 -9.41
CA GLN A 7 13.27 7.99 -7.98
C GLN A 7 12.12 8.57 -7.14
N ARG A 8 11.38 9.55 -7.65
CA ARG A 8 10.18 10.07 -6.97
C ARG A 8 9.05 9.04 -6.96
N ILE A 9 8.84 8.33 -8.06
CA ILE A 9 7.83 7.26 -8.14
C ILE A 9 8.13 6.14 -7.13
N GLU A 10 9.40 5.82 -6.91
CA GLU A 10 9.83 4.74 -6.01
C GLU A 10 9.95 5.16 -4.54
N ARG A 11 10.21 6.45 -4.27
CA ARG A 11 10.60 6.91 -2.92
C ARG A 11 9.64 7.92 -2.30
N THR A 12 8.56 8.29 -2.98
CA THR A 12 7.59 9.27 -2.47
C THR A 12 6.16 8.81 -2.69
N VAL A 13 5.26 9.23 -1.81
CA VAL A 13 3.83 9.02 -2.02
C VAL A 13 3.38 9.87 -3.21
N LEU A 14 2.86 9.19 -4.24
CA LEU A 14 2.32 9.84 -5.42
C LEU A 14 0.94 10.46 -5.11
N SER A 15 0.59 11.53 -5.83
CA SER A 15 -0.83 11.95 -5.86
C SER A 15 -1.69 10.84 -6.48
N LEU A 16 -2.98 10.78 -6.12
CA LEU A 16 -3.83 9.66 -6.51
C LEU A 16 -3.91 9.51 -8.03
N THR A 17 -3.98 10.63 -8.76
CA THR A 17 -3.96 10.63 -10.23
C THR A 17 -2.64 10.10 -10.79
N MET A 18 -1.49 10.41 -10.17
CA MET A 18 -0.19 9.87 -10.57
C MET A 18 -0.05 8.39 -10.23
N ALA A 19 -0.57 7.95 -9.08
CA ALA A 19 -0.58 6.55 -8.68
C ALA A 19 -1.41 5.71 -9.67
N LEU A 20 -2.62 6.18 -10.01
CA LEU A 20 -3.47 5.53 -11.02
C LEU A 20 -2.79 5.45 -12.38
N LYS A 21 -2.14 6.52 -12.84
CA LYS A 21 -1.37 6.50 -14.09
C LYS A 21 -0.22 5.49 -14.03
N ALA A 22 0.53 5.48 -12.94
CA ALA A 22 1.71 4.63 -12.77
C ALA A 22 1.35 3.14 -12.64
N ALA A 23 0.16 2.82 -12.12
CA ALA A 23 -0.32 1.44 -11.96
C ALA A 23 -0.60 0.75 -13.31
N VAL A 24 -1.06 1.51 -14.30
CA VAL A 24 -1.43 0.97 -15.62
C VAL A 24 -0.40 1.23 -16.71
N TYR A 25 0.62 2.04 -16.44
CA TYR A 25 1.60 2.45 -17.44
C TYR A 25 2.85 1.57 -17.40
N ARG A 26 3.12 0.89 -18.52
CA ARG A 26 4.40 0.27 -18.81
C ARG A 26 5.00 0.98 -20.03
N GLN A 27 6.32 1.19 -20.04
CA GLN A 27 6.96 1.85 -21.18
C GLN A 27 6.66 1.05 -22.47
N ASN A 28 6.04 1.71 -23.45
CA ASN A 28 5.65 1.15 -24.75
C ASN A 28 4.60 0.01 -24.69
N ASP A 29 3.82 -0.10 -23.61
CA ASP A 29 2.81 -1.14 -23.47
C ASP A 29 1.53 -0.59 -22.82
N ASP A 30 0.52 -0.36 -23.67
CA ASP A 30 -0.83 0.05 -23.28
C ASP A 30 -1.77 -1.17 -23.05
N SER A 31 -1.26 -2.41 -23.14
CA SER A 31 -2.09 -3.62 -23.08
C SER A 31 -2.93 -3.70 -21.81
N LEU A 32 -2.36 -3.31 -20.66
CA LEU A 32 -3.08 -3.36 -19.39
C LEU A 32 -4.26 -2.37 -19.34
N MET A 33 -4.09 -1.15 -19.89
CA MET A 33 -5.20 -0.19 -20.01
C MET A 33 -6.31 -0.71 -20.92
N ALA A 34 -5.94 -1.38 -22.01
CA ALA A 34 -6.90 -1.99 -22.93
C ALA A 34 -7.69 -3.13 -22.25
N VAL A 35 -7.01 -4.01 -21.52
CA VAL A 35 -7.63 -5.11 -20.75
C VAL A 35 -8.61 -4.59 -19.71
N ILE A 36 -8.20 -3.59 -18.92
CA ILE A 36 -9.06 -2.97 -17.90
C ILE A 36 -10.28 -2.33 -18.57
N ALA A 37 -10.07 -1.60 -19.67
CA ALA A 37 -11.17 -0.95 -20.38
C ALA A 37 -12.17 -1.96 -20.95
N GLU A 38 -11.70 -3.06 -21.55
CA GLU A 38 -12.55 -4.11 -22.10
C GLU A 38 -13.37 -4.80 -21.01
N LYS A 39 -12.73 -5.23 -19.91
CA LYS A 39 -13.38 -5.89 -18.77
C LYS A 39 -14.51 -5.05 -18.16
N ASN A 40 -14.38 -3.72 -18.18
CA ASN A 40 -15.30 -2.80 -17.53
C ASN A 40 -16.20 -2.03 -18.51
N GLY A 41 -16.13 -2.33 -19.82
CA GLY A 41 -16.92 -1.64 -20.85
C GLY A 41 -16.56 -0.16 -21.02
N PHE A 42 -15.35 0.26 -20.65
CA PHE A 42 -14.91 1.64 -20.80
C PHE A 42 -14.46 1.94 -22.23
N ASN A 43 -14.77 3.15 -22.70
CA ASN A 43 -14.15 3.66 -23.92
C ASN A 43 -12.66 3.91 -23.65
N ILE A 44 -11.78 3.14 -24.32
CA ILE A 44 -10.33 3.17 -24.09
C ILE A 44 -9.71 4.57 -24.24
N ASN A 45 -10.18 5.38 -25.19
CA ASN A 45 -9.63 6.73 -25.40
C ASN A 45 -10.02 7.68 -24.26
N THR A 46 -11.27 7.57 -23.79
CA THR A 46 -11.76 8.34 -22.64
C THR A 46 -11.05 7.91 -21.35
N PHE A 47 -10.92 6.61 -21.15
CA PHE A 47 -10.23 6.04 -19.99
C PHE A 47 -8.75 6.45 -19.94
N ARG A 48 -8.01 6.29 -21.05
CA ARG A 48 -6.61 6.74 -21.18
C ARG A 48 -6.47 8.24 -20.89
N SER A 49 -7.37 9.06 -21.46
CA SER A 49 -7.38 10.51 -21.21
C SER A 49 -7.64 10.82 -19.75
N SER A 50 -8.49 10.03 -19.09
CA SER A 50 -8.82 10.23 -17.68
C SER A 50 -7.68 9.94 -16.74
N LEU A 51 -6.92 8.89 -17.00
CA LEU A 51 -5.75 8.54 -16.20
C LEU A 51 -4.54 9.43 -16.49
N ASN A 52 -4.54 10.25 -17.54
CA ASN A 52 -3.44 11.16 -17.83
C ASN A 52 -3.51 12.39 -16.90
N PRO A 53 -2.51 12.60 -16.00
CA PRO A 53 -2.55 13.69 -15.02
C PRO A 53 -2.61 15.09 -15.64
N THR A 54 -2.14 15.25 -16.88
CA THR A 54 -2.11 16.55 -17.58
C THR A 54 -3.40 16.86 -18.33
N THR A 55 -4.33 15.90 -18.48
CA THR A 55 -5.60 16.16 -19.16
C THR A 55 -6.45 17.10 -18.29
N PRO A 56 -6.92 18.25 -18.80
CA PRO A 56 -7.72 19.19 -18.03
C PRO A 56 -9.15 18.68 -17.77
N THR A 57 -9.67 17.86 -18.69
CA THR A 57 -11.03 17.30 -18.69
C THR A 57 -11.03 15.79 -18.39
N HIS A 58 -12.22 15.20 -18.22
CA HIS A 58 -12.41 13.75 -18.03
C HIS A 58 -11.60 13.15 -16.87
N LYS A 59 -11.72 13.65 -15.64
CA LYS A 59 -10.94 13.09 -14.51
C LYS A 59 -11.33 11.64 -14.18
N PRO A 60 -10.42 10.84 -13.57
CA PRO A 60 -10.77 9.51 -13.08
C PRO A 60 -11.96 9.61 -12.12
N ASN A 61 -12.95 8.73 -12.29
CA ASN A 61 -14.07 8.60 -11.38
C ASN A 61 -13.87 7.36 -10.48
N ILE A 62 -14.83 7.09 -9.59
CA ILE A 62 -14.72 5.97 -8.66
C ILE A 62 -14.69 4.60 -9.36
N TYR A 63 -15.36 4.45 -10.51
CA TYR A 63 -15.32 3.23 -11.31
C TYR A 63 -13.93 2.98 -11.92
N HIS A 64 -13.25 4.05 -12.37
CA HIS A 64 -11.88 3.95 -12.85
C HIS A 64 -10.91 3.58 -11.73
N LEU A 65 -11.10 4.16 -10.54
CA LEU A 65 -10.30 3.79 -9.35
C LEU A 65 -10.47 2.31 -9.01
N GLU A 66 -11.71 1.85 -8.89
CA GLU A 66 -12.05 0.47 -8.58
C GLU A 66 -11.48 -0.52 -9.61
N ALA A 67 -11.66 -0.22 -10.90
CA ALA A 67 -11.17 -1.07 -11.98
C ALA A 67 -9.63 -1.16 -12.01
N VAL A 68 -8.93 -0.05 -11.79
CA VAL A 68 -7.46 -0.04 -11.75
C VAL A 68 -6.94 -0.76 -10.51
N LEU A 69 -7.51 -0.47 -9.33
CA LEU A 69 -7.04 -1.06 -8.08
C LEU A 69 -7.29 -2.57 -8.05
N SER A 70 -8.46 -3.03 -8.50
CA SER A 70 -8.80 -4.46 -8.51
C SER A 70 -7.92 -5.27 -9.48
N GLU A 71 -7.57 -4.72 -10.64
CA GLU A 71 -6.72 -5.41 -11.62
C GLU A 71 -5.23 -5.36 -11.25
N THR A 72 -4.75 -4.24 -10.71
CA THR A 72 -3.30 -4.03 -10.50
C THR A 72 -2.83 -4.36 -9.09
N GLN A 73 -3.72 -4.28 -8.09
CA GLN A 73 -3.39 -4.35 -6.67
C GLN A 73 -2.23 -3.41 -6.28
N ASP A 74 -2.06 -2.30 -6.99
CA ASP A 74 -0.90 -1.43 -6.83
C ASP A 74 -0.97 -0.65 -5.52
N GLY A 75 -0.09 -1.00 -4.58
CA GLY A 75 -0.03 -0.39 -3.26
C GLY A 75 0.18 1.13 -3.24
N ARG A 76 0.74 1.71 -4.31
CA ARG A 76 0.93 3.17 -4.40
C ARG A 76 -0.40 3.93 -4.45
N ILE A 77 -1.47 3.28 -4.92
CA ILE A 77 -2.84 3.84 -4.89
C ILE A 77 -3.30 3.98 -3.44
N MET A 78 -3.07 2.94 -2.63
CA MET A 78 -3.45 2.93 -1.22
C MET A 78 -2.59 3.89 -0.40
N ASP A 79 -1.28 4.00 -0.67
CA ASP A 79 -0.41 5.01 -0.07
C ASP A 79 -0.97 6.43 -0.30
N SER A 80 -1.45 6.69 -1.51
CA SER A 80 -2.03 7.97 -1.88
C SER A 80 -3.34 8.27 -1.14
N ILE A 81 -4.22 7.26 -1.01
CA ILE A 81 -5.48 7.38 -0.26
C ILE A 81 -5.21 7.68 1.22
N CYS A 82 -4.25 6.97 1.83
CA CYS A 82 -3.83 7.21 3.21
C CYS A 82 -3.25 8.61 3.40
N ALA A 83 -2.43 9.09 2.47
CA ALA A 83 -1.89 10.45 2.50
C ALA A 83 -2.98 11.53 2.34
N ILE A 84 -4.02 11.29 1.52
CA ILE A 84 -5.18 12.19 1.40
C ILE A 84 -5.94 12.29 2.73
N HIS A 85 -6.11 11.17 3.44
CA HIS A 85 -6.74 11.17 4.76
C HIS A 85 -5.89 11.91 5.81
N GLY A 86 -4.56 11.90 5.68
CA GLY A 86 -3.62 12.63 6.54
C GLY A 86 -3.32 11.99 7.89
N ASN A 87 -4.15 11.03 8.32
CA ASN A 87 -3.91 10.19 9.51
C ASN A 87 -4.50 8.78 9.35
N ALA A 88 -4.23 8.15 8.21
CA ALA A 88 -4.59 6.75 7.97
C ALA A 88 -3.38 6.01 7.43
N ALA A 89 -3.42 4.69 7.56
CA ALA A 89 -2.41 3.81 7.02
C ALA A 89 -3.08 2.51 6.57
N TRP A 90 -2.44 1.81 5.65
CA TRP A 90 -2.92 0.54 5.11
C TRP A 90 -1.79 -0.48 5.14
N PHE A 91 -2.15 -1.75 4.98
CA PHE A 91 -1.21 -2.84 4.84
C PHE A 91 -1.83 -3.88 3.91
N GLU A 92 -1.00 -4.52 3.10
CA GLU A 92 -1.44 -5.66 2.30
C GLU A 92 -1.52 -6.90 3.19
N LEU A 93 -2.64 -7.62 3.12
CA LEU A 93 -2.77 -8.91 3.78
C LEU A 93 -1.83 -9.92 3.09
N PRO A 94 -1.09 -10.72 3.85
CA PRO A 94 -0.23 -11.73 3.26
C PRO A 94 -1.07 -12.78 2.54
N LYS A 95 -0.63 -13.17 1.34
CA LYS A 95 -1.23 -14.30 0.62
C LYS A 95 -0.90 -15.58 1.39
N PRO A 96 -1.89 -16.45 1.70
CA PRO A 96 -1.66 -17.61 2.58
C PRO A 96 -0.84 -18.76 1.96
N GLU A 97 -0.27 -18.57 0.77
CA GLU A 97 0.36 -19.64 0.02
C GLU A 97 1.73 -19.99 0.62
N HIS A 98 1.82 -21.22 1.17
CA HIS A 98 2.99 -21.87 1.79
C HIS A 98 3.29 -21.54 3.26
N LEU A 99 2.25 -21.38 4.09
CA LEU A 99 2.44 -21.24 5.53
C LEU A 99 2.51 -22.62 6.20
N ASN A 100 3.69 -23.00 6.68
CA ASN A 100 3.92 -24.19 7.50
C ASN A 100 3.89 -23.82 9.01
N SER A 101 3.77 -24.82 9.90
CA SER A 101 3.70 -24.56 11.35
C SER A 101 4.93 -23.82 11.93
N SER A 102 6.11 -23.92 11.30
CA SER A 102 7.29 -23.13 11.69
C SER A 102 7.14 -21.65 11.36
N ASP A 103 6.33 -21.28 10.37
CA ASP A 103 6.04 -19.89 10.06
C ASP A 103 5.25 -19.22 11.19
N PHE A 104 4.36 -19.94 11.90
CA PHE A 104 3.65 -19.39 13.06
C PHE A 104 4.63 -18.97 14.16
N VAL A 105 5.57 -19.84 14.51
CA VAL A 105 6.56 -19.57 15.56
C VAL A 105 7.46 -18.40 15.16
N MET A 106 7.90 -18.36 13.89
CA MET A 106 8.69 -17.23 13.38
C MET A 106 7.91 -15.92 13.40
N LYS A 107 6.64 -15.92 13.03
CA LYS A 107 5.80 -14.70 13.01
C LYS A 107 5.45 -14.22 14.41
N ILE A 108 5.21 -15.13 15.37
CA ILE A 108 5.07 -14.77 16.79
C ILE A 108 6.36 -14.17 17.34
N GLY A 109 7.52 -14.77 17.03
CA GLY A 109 8.81 -14.21 17.40
C GLY A 109 9.05 -12.83 16.79
N LYS A 110 8.64 -12.62 15.53
CA LYS A 110 8.67 -11.30 14.90
C LYS A 110 7.74 -10.32 15.61
N LEU A 111 6.51 -10.70 15.96
CA LEU A 111 5.56 -9.84 16.67
C LEU A 111 6.14 -9.33 18.00
N ALA A 112 6.74 -10.24 18.77
CA ALA A 112 7.38 -9.91 20.04
C ALA A 112 8.55 -8.93 19.84
N ARG A 113 9.32 -9.07 18.76
CA ARG A 113 10.40 -8.15 18.43
C ARG A 113 9.87 -6.77 18.04
N GLU A 114 8.92 -6.67 17.11
CA GLU A 114 8.33 -5.39 16.70
C GLU A 114 7.70 -4.66 17.90
N GLN A 115 7.10 -5.40 18.83
CA GLN A 115 6.56 -4.84 20.07
C GLN A 115 7.65 -4.29 20.99
N GLY A 116 8.79 -4.97 21.09
CA GLY A 116 9.97 -4.47 21.81
C GLY A 116 10.55 -3.22 21.16
N ASP A 117 10.71 -3.22 19.83
CA ASP A 117 11.26 -2.11 19.06
C ASP A 117 10.37 -0.85 19.21
N LEU A 118 9.05 -0.98 19.04
CA LEU A 118 8.09 0.10 19.30
C LEU A 118 8.18 0.66 20.73
N SER A 119 8.26 -0.23 21.73
CA SER A 119 8.36 0.17 23.13
C SER A 119 9.64 0.98 23.38
N GLN A 120 10.74 0.61 22.74
CA GLN A 120 12.02 1.32 22.84
C GLN A 120 11.99 2.67 22.13
N SER A 121 11.41 2.76 20.93
CA SER A 121 11.24 4.01 20.18
C SER A 121 10.41 5.02 20.98
N ILE A 122 9.28 4.58 21.55
CA ILE A 122 8.43 5.43 22.41
C ILE A 122 9.18 5.88 23.66
N ALA A 123 9.87 4.97 24.35
CA ALA A 123 10.61 5.32 25.57
C ALA A 123 11.74 6.32 25.29
N THR A 124 12.38 6.21 24.13
CA THR A 124 13.44 7.13 23.70
C THR A 124 12.87 8.51 23.38
N ALA A 125 11.81 8.59 22.56
CA ALA A 125 11.21 9.84 22.12
C ALA A 125 10.49 10.63 23.24
N ILE A 126 10.05 9.96 24.31
CA ILE A 126 9.45 10.63 25.49
C ILE A 126 10.53 11.18 26.43
N GLY A 127 11.78 10.71 26.31
CA GLY A 127 12.86 11.00 27.26
C GLY A 127 13.22 12.48 27.40
N ASP A 128 13.12 13.26 26.34
CA ASP A 128 13.43 14.71 26.32
C ASP A 128 12.19 15.61 26.33
N ARG A 129 10.99 15.00 26.39
CA ARG A 129 9.66 15.64 26.37
C ARG A 129 9.31 16.42 25.10
N VAL A 130 10.08 16.27 24.01
CA VAL A 130 9.80 16.91 22.72
C VAL A 130 9.94 15.86 21.62
N ILE A 131 8.82 15.36 21.13
CA ILE A 131 8.83 14.43 19.99
C ILE A 131 9.08 15.22 18.72
N SER A 132 10.22 14.97 18.08
CA SER A 132 10.54 15.51 16.75
C SER A 132 9.71 14.84 15.64
N GLU A 133 9.62 15.49 14.48
CA GLU A 133 8.94 14.93 13.30
C GLU A 133 9.53 13.56 12.89
N ASP A 134 10.85 13.39 13.01
CA ASP A 134 11.51 12.12 12.67
C ASP A 134 11.18 11.02 13.69
N GLU A 135 11.15 11.33 14.99
CA GLU A 135 10.74 10.36 16.03
C GLU A 135 9.28 9.96 15.89
N PHE A 136 8.41 10.92 15.56
CA PHE A 136 7.01 10.64 15.27
C PHE A 136 6.87 9.71 14.07
N ALA A 137 7.60 9.97 12.97
CA ALA A 137 7.60 9.11 11.80
C ALA A 137 8.13 7.69 12.09
N VAL A 138 9.16 7.55 12.94
CA VAL A 138 9.68 6.25 13.39
C VAL A 138 8.62 5.49 14.17
N ILE A 139 8.00 6.12 15.17
CA ILE A 139 6.94 5.49 15.98
C ILE A 139 5.75 5.09 15.09
N GLN A 140 5.34 5.93 14.15
CA GLN A 140 4.29 5.60 13.19
C GLN A 140 4.63 4.33 12.40
N LYS A 141 5.86 4.23 11.90
CA LYS A 141 6.30 3.04 11.18
C LYS A 141 6.30 1.80 12.06
N ASP A 142 6.85 1.89 13.27
CA ASP A 142 6.93 0.77 14.23
C ASP A 142 5.53 0.25 14.61
N VAL A 143 4.55 1.15 14.79
CA VAL A 143 3.14 0.78 14.99
C VAL A 143 2.59 0.03 13.79
N MET A 144 2.84 0.51 12.57
CA MET A 144 2.34 -0.13 11.36
C MET A 144 2.99 -1.50 11.12
N ASP A 145 4.27 -1.65 11.46
CA ASP A 145 4.98 -2.92 11.38
C ASP A 145 4.41 -3.94 12.37
N LEU A 146 4.12 -3.52 13.61
CA LEU A 146 3.44 -4.37 14.61
C LEU A 146 2.04 -4.82 14.16
N VAL A 147 1.22 -3.88 13.69
CA VAL A 147 -0.14 -4.16 13.18
C VAL A 147 -0.10 -5.16 12.02
N ARG A 148 0.85 -5.01 11.10
CA ARG A 148 1.01 -5.92 9.94
C ARG A 148 1.35 -7.34 10.36
N VAL A 149 2.22 -7.51 11.37
CA VAL A 149 2.58 -8.85 11.86
C VAL A 149 1.39 -9.49 12.60
N ALA A 150 0.64 -8.73 13.39
CA ALA A 150 -0.55 -9.22 14.08
C ALA A 150 -1.62 -9.71 13.08
N LEU A 151 -1.86 -8.95 12.01
CA LEU A 151 -2.85 -9.31 10.99
C LEU A 151 -2.38 -10.45 10.08
N THR A 152 -1.06 -10.59 9.89
CA THR A 152 -0.50 -11.79 9.27
C THR A 152 -0.83 -13.03 10.08
N LEU A 153 -0.66 -12.99 11.41
CA LEU A 153 -0.99 -14.12 12.27
C LEU A 153 -2.49 -14.47 12.22
N LEU A 154 -3.37 -13.47 12.17
CA LEU A 154 -4.81 -13.70 12.01
C LEU A 154 -5.12 -14.43 10.69
N ALA A 155 -4.58 -13.96 9.57
CA ALA A 155 -4.77 -14.59 8.27
C ALA A 155 -4.26 -16.05 8.22
N MET A 156 -3.14 -16.33 8.92
CA MET A 156 -2.63 -17.70 9.05
C MET A 156 -3.60 -18.60 9.82
N VAL A 157 -4.22 -18.08 10.90
CA VAL A 157 -5.24 -18.82 11.67
C VAL A 157 -6.49 -19.08 10.84
N GLU A 158 -6.98 -18.08 10.10
CA GLU A 158 -8.14 -18.19 9.22
C GLU A 158 -7.94 -19.27 8.15
N GLN A 159 -6.77 -19.29 7.50
CA GLN A 159 -6.44 -20.33 6.54
C GLN A 159 -6.45 -21.74 7.16
N GLN A 160 -5.86 -21.90 8.34
CA GLN A 160 -5.83 -23.20 9.00
C GLN A 160 -7.24 -23.65 9.43
N HIS A 161 -8.12 -22.70 9.79
CA HIS A 161 -9.52 -22.99 10.08
C HIS A 161 -10.26 -23.50 8.84
N GLU A 162 -10.08 -22.84 7.68
CA GLU A 162 -10.69 -23.25 6.40
C GLU A 162 -10.22 -24.63 5.91
N GLN A 163 -8.99 -25.06 6.24
CA GLN A 163 -8.48 -26.40 5.87
C GLN A 163 -9.09 -27.54 6.70
N VAL A 164 -9.76 -27.23 7.82
CA VAL A 164 -10.32 -28.23 8.75
C VAL A 164 -11.84 -28.42 8.56
N VAL A 165 -12.49 -27.55 7.78
CA VAL A 165 -13.92 -27.59 7.42
C VAL A 165 -14.11 -28.25 6.06
#